data_AF-X1D4Q2-F1
#
_entry.id   AF-X1D4Q2-F1
#
_cell.length_a   1.000
_cell.length_b   1.000
_cell.length_c   1.000
_cell.angle_alpha   90.00
_cell.angle_beta   90.00
_cell.angle_gamma   90.00
#
_symmetry.space_group_name_H-M   'P 1'
#
loop_
_entity.id
_entity.type
_entity.pdbx_description
1 polymer ?
#
loop_
_entity_poly.entity_id
_entity_poly.type
_entity_poly.pdbx_seq_one_letter_code
_entity_poly.pdbx_strand_id
1 'polypeptide(L)'
;MKERSIKFKFEYLIVPILIILSFNVYINHEKIKLAYDFSSDQIDTIFFIQENIPENSKIIVPDLKYQNYVYDLLIGYECEKLDNSKKYFYVNTKGMMYSTSTRYLVVDISIIDKNDLNQFRDDENFEILYENDLNIVFKYNFASL
;
A
#
# COMPACT_ATOMS: atom_id res chain seq x y z
N MET A 1 18.85 -47.06 -3.36
CA MET A 1 18.75 -45.59 -3.53
C MET A 1 17.37 -45.16 -3.07
N LYS A 2 17.27 -44.31 -2.04
CA LYS A 2 15.98 -43.73 -1.62
C LYS A 2 15.78 -42.42 -2.38
N GLU A 3 14.78 -42.39 -3.26
CA GLU A 3 14.29 -41.16 -3.86
C GLU A 3 13.81 -40.22 -2.75
N ARG A 4 14.47 -39.08 -2.58
CA ARG A 4 13.94 -37.99 -1.76
C ARG A 4 12.99 -37.20 -2.64
N SER A 5 11.68 -37.46 -2.53
CA SER A 5 10.68 -36.57 -3.11
C SER A 5 10.78 -35.23 -2.39
N ILE A 6 11.20 -34.18 -3.09
CA ILE A 6 11.03 -32.82 -2.61
C ILE A 6 9.53 -32.54 -2.65
N LYS A 7 8.87 -32.64 -1.50
CA LYS A 7 7.49 -32.14 -1.35
C LYS A 7 7.58 -30.62 -1.33
N PHE A 8 7.38 -29.99 -2.49
CA PHE A 8 7.09 -28.57 -2.54
C PHE A 8 5.77 -28.33 -1.80
N LYS A 9 5.84 -27.71 -0.62
CA LYS A 9 4.68 -27.18 0.07
C LYS A 9 4.21 -25.95 -0.71
N PHE A 10 3.10 -26.07 -1.43
CA PHE A 10 2.40 -24.96 -2.09
C PHE A 10 1.86 -23.89 -1.11
N GLU A 11 2.01 -24.10 0.20
CA GLU A 11 1.47 -23.29 1.30
C GLU A 11 1.97 -21.83 1.33
N TYR A 12 2.86 -21.42 0.40
CA TYR A 12 3.39 -20.05 0.29
C TYR A 12 3.35 -19.49 -1.14
N LEU A 13 2.68 -20.18 -2.08
CA LEU A 13 2.64 -19.72 -3.46
C LEU A 13 1.44 -18.77 -3.66
N ILE A 14 1.69 -17.46 -3.57
CA ILE A 14 0.75 -16.47 -4.12
C ILE A 14 0.86 -16.60 -5.64
N VAL A 15 -0.09 -17.29 -6.26
CA VAL A 15 -0.26 -17.24 -7.72
C VAL A 15 -1.34 -16.20 -7.98
N PRO A 16 -0.99 -14.93 -8.28
CA PRO A 16 -1.97 -14.01 -8.81
C PRO A 16 -2.37 -14.54 -10.20
N ILE A 17 -3.52 -15.22 -10.28
CA ILE A 17 -4.15 -15.52 -11.56
C ILE A 17 -4.82 -14.22 -12.03
N LEU A 18 -4.04 -13.38 -12.73
CA LEU A 18 -4.54 -12.20 -13.42
C LEU A 18 -5.43 -12.62 -14.60
N ILE A 19 -6.74 -12.71 -14.39
CA ILE A 19 -7.72 -12.69 -15.49
C ILE A 19 -8.04 -11.21 -15.76
N ILE A 20 -7.30 -10.60 -16.68
CA ILE A 20 -7.55 -9.23 -17.15
C ILE A 20 -8.80 -9.29 -18.04
N LEU A 21 -9.99 -9.13 -17.45
CA LEU A 21 -11.21 -8.80 -18.16
C LEU A 21 -11.50 -7.32 -17.93
N SER A 22 -10.83 -6.50 -18.73
CA SER A 22 -11.09 -5.08 -19.05
C SER A 22 -11.17 -4.02 -17.93
N PHE A 23 -11.51 -4.31 -16.66
CA PHE A 23 -11.62 -3.27 -15.62
C PHE A 23 -11.34 -3.70 -14.17
N ASN A 24 -11.25 -5.00 -13.85
CA ASN A 24 -11.06 -5.49 -12.48
C ASN A 24 -10.00 -6.60 -12.40
N VAL A 25 -9.18 -6.60 -11.34
CA VAL A 25 -8.24 -7.68 -11.04
C VAL A 25 -8.81 -8.57 -9.94
N TYR A 26 -9.04 -9.85 -10.25
CA TYR A 26 -9.45 -10.86 -9.28
C TYR A 26 -8.23 -11.55 -8.68
N ILE A 27 -8.01 -11.38 -7.37
CA ILE A 27 -6.95 -12.08 -6.64
C ILE A 27 -7.60 -13.16 -5.78
N ASN A 28 -7.34 -14.43 -6.10
CA ASN A 28 -7.74 -15.56 -5.25
C ASN A 28 -6.59 -15.88 -4.29
N HIS A 29 -6.76 -15.59 -3.00
CA HIS A 29 -5.76 -15.81 -1.97
C HIS A 29 -6.32 -16.77 -0.91
N GLU A 30 -5.62 -17.87 -0.59
CA GLU A 30 -6.11 -18.93 0.32
C GLU A 30 -6.52 -18.42 1.71
N LYS A 31 -5.90 -17.31 2.19
CA LYS A 31 -6.25 -16.67 3.46
C LYS A 31 -7.39 -15.65 3.38
N ILE A 32 -7.78 -15.22 2.19
CA ILE A 32 -8.82 -14.20 1.94
C ILE A 32 -9.90 -14.85 1.08
N LYS A 33 -10.84 -15.55 1.71
CA LYS A 33 -11.95 -16.28 1.06
C LYS A 33 -13.05 -15.38 0.47
N LEU A 34 -12.70 -14.24 -0.11
CA LEU A 34 -13.65 -13.29 -0.67
C LEU A 34 -13.11 -12.75 -2.00
N ALA A 35 -13.92 -12.84 -3.05
CA ALA A 35 -13.62 -12.21 -4.33
C ALA A 35 -13.85 -10.71 -4.18
N TYR A 36 -12.77 -9.94 -4.16
CA TYR A 36 -12.83 -8.48 -4.14
C TYR A 36 -12.48 -7.94 -5.52
N ASP A 37 -13.25 -6.95 -5.98
CA ASP A 37 -12.88 -6.11 -7.11
C ASP A 37 -11.93 -5.02 -6.59
N PHE A 38 -10.65 -5.13 -6.92
CA PHE A 38 -9.68 -4.08 -6.72
C PHE A 38 -9.53 -3.27 -8.00
N SER A 39 -9.37 -1.95 -7.88
CA SER A 39 -8.98 -1.11 -9.02
C SER A 39 -7.59 -1.54 -9.51
N SER A 40 -7.37 -1.49 -10.83
CA SER A 40 -6.03 -1.69 -11.40
C SER A 40 -5.00 -0.76 -10.76
N ASP A 41 -5.36 0.49 -10.49
CA ASP A 41 -4.47 1.47 -9.87
C ASP A 41 -4.05 1.09 -8.44
N GLN A 42 -4.94 0.45 -7.68
CA GLN A 42 -4.60 -0.03 -6.34
C GLN A 42 -3.60 -1.19 -6.46
N ILE A 43 -3.84 -2.12 -7.38
CA ILE A 43 -2.96 -3.28 -7.60
C ILE A 43 -1.58 -2.84 -8.11
N ASP A 44 -1.54 -1.89 -9.05
CA ASP A 44 -0.29 -1.34 -9.56
C ASP A 44 0.51 -0.64 -8.45
N THR A 45 -0.17 0.04 -7.54
CA THR A 45 0.44 0.60 -6.32
C THR A 45 1.04 -0.49 -5.43
N ILE A 46 0.33 -1.62 -5.23
CA ILE A 46 0.86 -2.75 -4.45
C ILE A 46 2.13 -3.31 -5.10
N PHE A 47 2.14 -3.53 -6.41
CA PHE A 47 3.31 -4.04 -7.13
C PHE A 47 4.48 -3.06 -7.06
N PHE A 48 4.23 -1.76 -7.26
CA PHE A 48 5.26 -0.74 -7.10
C PHE A 48 5.92 -0.81 -5.72
N ILE A 49 5.13 -0.89 -4.64
CA ILE A 49 5.64 -1.00 -3.27
C ILE A 49 6.51 -2.24 -3.11
N GLN A 50 6.02 -3.40 -3.56
CA GLN A 50 6.74 -4.68 -3.41
C GLN A 50 8.07 -4.72 -4.17
N GLU A 51 8.18 -4.02 -5.30
CA GLU A 51 9.39 -4.01 -6.12
C GLU A 51 10.42 -2.95 -5.68
N ASN A 52 9.97 -1.85 -5.07
CA ASN A 52 10.81 -0.67 -4.85
C ASN A 52 11.01 -0.28 -3.37
N ILE A 53 10.18 -0.77 -2.46
CA ILE A 53 10.27 -0.46 -1.03
C ILE A 53 10.84 -1.68 -0.29
N PRO A 54 11.81 -1.52 0.64
CA PRO A 54 12.36 -2.65 1.37
C PRO A 54 11.28 -3.40 2.17
N GLU A 55 11.29 -4.73 2.07
CA GLU A 55 10.49 -5.60 2.94
C GLU A 55 10.79 -5.29 4.42
N ASN A 56 9.78 -5.42 5.30
CA ASN A 56 9.80 -5.02 6.71
C ASN A 56 9.76 -3.51 6.97
N SER A 57 9.55 -2.69 5.94
CA SER A 57 9.28 -1.26 6.13
C SER A 57 7.91 -1.04 6.81
N LYS A 58 7.84 0.02 7.62
CA LYS A 58 6.56 0.58 8.09
C LYS A 58 5.96 1.46 7.00
N ILE A 59 4.68 1.24 6.70
CA ILE A 59 3.94 1.97 5.67
C ILE A 59 2.60 2.42 6.25
N ILE A 60 2.27 3.70 6.12
CA ILE A 60 0.91 4.18 6.36
C ILE A 60 0.12 3.99 5.08
N VAL A 61 -1.05 3.36 5.19
CA VAL A 61 -1.94 3.10 4.06
C VAL A 61 -3.35 3.64 4.35
N PRO A 62 -4.15 3.98 3.32
CA PRO A 62 -5.53 4.38 3.48
C PRO A 62 -6.39 3.30 4.15
N ASP A 63 -7.20 3.70 5.13
CA ASP A 63 -8.29 2.92 5.73
C ASP A 63 -9.54 3.03 4.83
N LEU A 64 -9.59 2.16 3.83
CA LEU A 64 -10.73 1.99 2.95
C LEU A 64 -11.73 1.07 3.65
N LYS A 65 -12.64 1.61 4.46
CA LYS A 65 -13.63 0.88 5.29
C LYS A 65 -14.15 -0.46 4.74
N TYR A 66 -14.39 -0.56 3.43
CA TYR A 66 -14.90 -1.75 2.75
C TYR A 66 -13.91 -2.45 1.79
N GLN A 67 -12.75 -1.84 1.53
CA GLN A 67 -11.70 -2.33 0.61
C GLN A 67 -10.32 -2.50 1.30
N ASN A 68 -10.30 -2.49 2.63
CA ASN A 68 -9.10 -2.58 3.47
C ASN A 68 -8.21 -3.80 3.19
N TYR A 69 -8.73 -4.79 2.48
CA TYR A 69 -8.03 -6.02 2.11
C TYR A 69 -6.98 -5.82 1.03
N VAL A 70 -7.02 -4.73 0.25
CA VAL A 70 -6.02 -4.51 -0.81
C VAL A 70 -4.62 -4.36 -0.23
N TYR A 71 -4.49 -3.64 0.89
CA TYR A 71 -3.21 -3.47 1.57
C TYR A 71 -2.81 -4.69 2.42
N ASP A 72 -3.72 -5.66 2.63
CA ASP A 72 -3.35 -6.94 3.23
C ASP A 72 -2.49 -7.80 2.26
N LEU A 73 -2.40 -7.41 0.98
CA LEU A 73 -1.49 -7.99 -0.01
C LEU A 73 -0.03 -7.56 0.20
N LEU A 74 0.24 -6.52 1.00
CA LEU A 74 1.59 -6.10 1.41
C LEU A 74 2.15 -7.01 2.50
N ILE A 75 2.26 -8.31 2.19
CA ILE A 75 2.83 -9.31 3.08
C ILE A 75 4.32 -8.99 3.32
N GLY A 76 4.72 -8.98 4.59
CA GLY A 76 6.08 -8.63 5.00
C GLY A 76 6.26 -7.15 5.34
N TYR A 77 5.22 -6.33 5.23
CA TYR A 77 5.25 -4.91 5.63
C TYR A 77 4.45 -4.69 6.93
N GLU A 78 4.88 -3.73 7.74
CA GLU A 78 4.11 -3.27 8.89
C GLU A 78 3.20 -2.13 8.42
N CYS A 79 1.94 -2.46 8.11
CA CYS A 79 0.98 -1.50 7.58
C CYS A 79 0.13 -0.88 8.70
N GLU A 80 0.16 0.45 8.80
CA GLU A 80 -0.72 1.23 9.66
C GLU A 80 -1.83 1.86 8.83
N LYS A 81 -3.09 1.55 9.14
CA LYS A 81 -4.26 2.04 8.38
C LYS A 81 -4.72 3.37 8.97
N LEU A 82 -4.81 4.41 8.14
CA LEU A 82 -5.34 5.72 8.53
C LEU A 82 -6.48 6.18 7.63
N ASP A 83 -7.47 6.83 8.22
CA ASP A 83 -8.58 7.42 7.47
C ASP A 83 -8.14 8.76 6.85
N ASN A 84 -7.80 8.71 5.57
CA ASN A 84 -7.29 9.85 4.79
C ASN A 84 -8.36 10.90 4.47
N SER A 85 -9.63 10.67 4.83
CA SER A 85 -10.74 11.63 4.64
C SER A 85 -10.94 12.61 5.80
N LYS A 86 -10.19 12.43 6.89
CA LYS A 86 -10.33 13.26 8.11
C LYS A 86 -9.77 14.67 7.90
N LYS A 87 -10.36 15.65 8.57
CA LYS A 87 -9.79 17.00 8.64
C LYS A 87 -8.41 16.98 9.28
N TYR A 88 -7.51 17.83 8.76
CA TYR A 88 -6.13 17.93 9.22
C TYR A 88 -5.35 16.61 9.06
N PHE A 89 -5.67 15.86 8.01
CA PHE A 89 -5.00 14.59 7.74
C PHE A 89 -3.51 14.82 7.54
N TYR A 90 -3.10 15.88 6.82
CA TYR A 90 -1.69 16.23 6.64
C TYR A 90 -0.94 16.39 7.97
N VAL A 91 -1.44 17.28 8.86
CA VAL A 91 -0.76 17.59 10.12
C VAL A 91 -0.65 16.36 11.02
N ASN A 92 -1.72 15.57 11.12
CA ASN A 92 -1.75 14.37 11.94
C ASN A 92 -0.80 13.29 11.40
N THR A 93 -0.84 13.05 10.09
CA THR A 93 0.01 12.04 9.43
C THR A 93 1.47 12.42 9.50
N LYS A 94 1.83 13.68 9.25
CA LYS A 94 3.22 14.16 9.39
C LYS A 94 3.75 13.98 10.82
N GLY A 95 2.97 14.34 11.84
CA GLY A 95 3.33 14.13 13.24
C GLY A 95 3.49 12.65 13.61
N MET A 96 2.62 11.80 13.06
CA MET A 96 2.68 10.36 13.28
C MET A 96 3.90 9.72 12.61
N MET A 97 4.19 10.07 11.35
CA MET A 97 5.38 9.61 10.64
C MET A 97 6.67 9.98 11.38
N TYR A 98 6.74 11.21 11.88
CA TYR A 98 7.86 11.66 12.71
C TYR A 98 8.02 10.83 13.99
N SER A 99 6.95 10.67 14.78
CA SER A 99 7.01 9.99 16.08
C SER A 99 7.23 8.47 15.98
N THR A 100 6.73 7.83 14.92
CA THR A 100 6.84 6.37 14.71
C THR A 100 8.04 5.98 13.87
N SER A 101 8.81 6.95 13.36
CA SER A 101 9.87 6.73 12.37
C SER A 101 9.38 6.01 11.11
N THR A 102 8.11 6.20 10.74
CA THR A 102 7.51 5.63 9.53
C THR A 102 7.93 6.43 8.31
N ARG A 103 8.46 5.75 7.29
CA ARG A 103 9.06 6.38 6.11
C ARG A 103 8.13 6.48 4.91
N TYR A 104 7.12 5.64 4.81
CA TYR A 104 6.33 5.54 3.59
C TYR A 104 4.86 5.78 3.89
N LEU A 105 4.21 6.48 2.97
CA LEU A 105 2.81 6.86 3.06
C LEU A 105 2.16 6.63 1.70
N VAL A 106 1.04 5.91 1.70
CA VAL A 106 0.14 5.82 0.56
C VAL A 106 -1.03 6.76 0.81
N VAL A 107 -1.33 7.60 -0.18
CA VAL A 107 -2.49 8.48 -0.19
C VAL A 107 -3.43 8.05 -1.29
N ASP A 108 -4.73 7.97 -0.98
CA ASP A 108 -5.79 7.84 -1.97
C ASP A 108 -6.29 9.24 -2.37
N ILE A 109 -6.09 9.59 -3.63
CA ILE A 109 -6.39 10.90 -4.22
C ILE A 109 -7.90 11.17 -4.22
N SER A 110 -8.72 10.12 -4.30
CA SER A 110 -10.17 10.25 -4.44
C SER A 110 -10.88 10.70 -3.16
N ILE A 111 -10.24 10.51 -2.00
CA ILE A 111 -10.84 10.77 -0.68
C ILE A 111 -10.13 11.85 0.16
N ILE A 112 -8.88 12.19 -0.16
CA ILE A 112 -8.13 13.21 0.58
C ILE A 112 -8.65 14.63 0.28
N ASP A 113 -8.63 15.52 1.29
CA ASP A 113 -8.87 16.95 1.05
C ASP A 113 -7.79 17.56 0.16
N LYS A 114 -8.20 18.40 -0.81
CA LYS A 114 -7.29 19.00 -1.77
C LYS A 114 -6.20 19.87 -1.12
N ASN A 115 -6.50 20.56 -0.01
CA ASN A 115 -5.50 21.37 0.67
C ASN A 115 -4.45 20.51 1.35
N ASP A 116 -4.88 19.43 2.03
CA ASP A 116 -3.96 18.46 2.65
C ASP A 116 -3.09 17.78 1.57
N LEU A 117 -3.67 17.41 0.43
CA LEU A 117 -2.92 16.86 -0.70
C LEU A 117 -1.85 17.85 -1.23
N ASN A 118 -2.21 19.12 -1.42
CA ASN A 118 -1.26 20.14 -1.84
C ASN A 118 -0.15 20.33 -0.80
N GLN A 119 -0.48 20.30 0.50
CA GLN A 119 0.51 20.38 1.57
C GLN A 119 1.54 19.24 1.51
N PHE A 120 1.11 18.00 1.23
CA PHE A 120 2.07 16.90 1.01
C PHE A 120 2.96 17.13 -0.22
N ARG A 121 2.42 17.67 -1.32
CA ARG A 121 3.20 17.92 -2.54
C ARG A 121 4.19 19.07 -2.40
N ASP A 122 3.84 20.09 -1.63
CA ASP A 122 4.63 21.31 -1.45
C ASP A 122 5.66 21.18 -0.31
N ASP A 123 5.55 20.16 0.55
CA ASP A 123 6.47 19.91 1.65
C ASP A 123 7.74 19.19 1.18
N GLU A 124 8.90 19.85 1.33
CA GLU A 124 10.22 19.33 0.97
C GLU A 124 10.60 18.00 1.66
N ASN A 125 9.93 17.66 2.77
CA ASN A 125 10.15 16.39 3.45
C ASN A 125 9.44 15.21 2.77
N PHE A 126 8.50 15.46 1.86
CA PHE A 126 7.76 14.42 1.16
C PHE A 126 8.24 14.29 -0.30
N GLU A 127 8.90 13.17 -0.59
CA GLU A 127 9.32 12.79 -1.93
C GLU A 127 8.24 11.90 -2.56
N ILE A 128 7.72 12.26 -3.73
CA ILE A 128 6.80 11.39 -4.49
C ILE A 128 7.63 10.28 -5.15
N LEU A 129 7.38 9.03 -4.77
CA LEU A 129 8.02 7.86 -5.37
C LEU A 129 7.22 7.29 -6.55
N TYR A 130 5.89 7.36 -6.45
CA TYR A 130 4.97 6.83 -7.45
C TYR A 130 3.63 7.56 -7.38
N GLU A 131 2.99 7.73 -8.52
CA GLU A 131 1.68 8.35 -8.66
C GLU A 131 0.93 7.73 -9.84
N ASN A 132 -0.34 7.39 -9.61
CA ASN A 132 -1.31 7.03 -10.65
C ASN A 132 -2.63 7.78 -10.40
N ASP A 133 -3.68 7.44 -11.14
CA ASP A 133 -4.95 8.17 -11.10
C ASP A 133 -5.67 8.10 -9.74
N LEU A 134 -5.37 7.09 -8.91
CA LEU A 134 -6.02 6.87 -7.62
C LEU A 134 -5.09 7.06 -6.42
N ASN A 135 -3.79 6.79 -6.57
CA ASN A 135 -2.86 6.69 -5.45
C ASN A 135 -1.56 7.47 -5.67
N ILE A 136 -1.01 7.99 -4.57
CA ILE A 136 0.34 8.53 -4.49
C ILE A 136 1.09 7.80 -3.39
N VAL A 137 2.32 7.37 -3.68
CA VAL A 137 3.25 6.82 -2.69
C VAL A 137 4.31 7.87 -2.41
N PHE A 138 4.35 8.34 -1.17
CA PHE A 138 5.36 9.25 -0.67
C PHE A 138 6.41 8.53 0.16
N LYS A 139 7.62 9.08 0.14
CA LYS A 139 8.68 8.82 1.10
C LYS A 139 8.92 10.06 1.93
N TYR A 140 8.87 9.90 3.24
CA TYR A 140 9.17 10.94 4.21
C TYR A 140 10.66 10.94 4.54
N ASN A 141 11.30 12.05 4.22
CA ASN A 141 12.69 12.32 4.54
C ASN A 141 12.74 12.95 5.93
N PHE A 142 13.33 12.23 6.88
CA PHE A 142 13.75 12.80 8.16
C PHE A 142 14.98 13.69 7.96
N ALA A 143 14.86 14.70 7.10
CA ALA A 143 15.84 15.76 7.06
C ALA A 143 15.83 16.45 8.42
N SER A 144 17.03 16.74 8.91
CA SER A 144 17.29 17.27 10.25
C SER A 144 16.62 18.63 10.43
N LEU A 145 15.87 18.80 11.53
CA LEU A 145 15.75 20.13 12.14
C LEU A 145 17.14 20.63 12.56
#